data_AF-A0A4Y7QLS5-F1
#
_entry.id   AF-A0A4Y7QLS5-F1
#
_cell.length_a   1.000
_cell.length_b   1.000
_cell.length_c   1.000
_cell.angle_alpha   90.00
_cell.angle_beta   90.00
_cell.angle_gamma   90.00
#
_symmetry.space_group_name_H-M   'P 1'
#
loop_
_entity.id
_entity.type
_entity.pdbx_description
1 polymer ?
#
loop_
_entity_poly.entity_id
_entity_poly.type
_entity_poly.pdbx_seq_one_letter_code
_entity_poly.pdbx_strand_id
1 'polypeptide(L)'
;TDLRDLMGCSPLSDSLVSYLTTLKSLVPSESETEPEVKTYSDAVYMNYYALGISLVFGPKDGSKSITAGQQDKLKLNGIDVYNVAKGDSNTTKGGAKVYSTHPMSPIRLLLAPPQDANFTRPSHLELGPETSGKEFVMALGEPDRKGGGGGPSHGSIGIWCEWTKDGVMIEFKARGQQAWEQGKDAVWTVLTLFQP
;
A
#
# COMPACT_ATOMS: atom_id res chain seq x y z
N THR A 1 3.51 -7.45 -13.36
CA THR A 1 4.69 -7.41 -12.48
C THR A 1 4.21 -7.49 -11.07
N ASP A 2 4.86 -8.26 -10.20
CA ASP A 2 4.55 -8.22 -8.77
C ASP A 2 5.28 -7.02 -8.17
N LEU A 3 4.59 -6.17 -7.42
CA LEU A 3 5.21 -4.99 -6.83
C LEU A 3 6.27 -5.35 -5.77
N ARG A 4 6.19 -6.54 -5.19
CA ARG A 4 7.21 -7.01 -4.25
C ARG A 4 8.55 -7.32 -4.91
N ASP A 5 8.59 -7.46 -6.24
CA ASP A 5 9.86 -7.59 -6.98
C ASP A 5 10.72 -6.33 -6.88
N LEU A 6 10.12 -5.19 -6.47
CA LEU A 6 10.82 -3.93 -6.21
C LEU A 6 11.40 -3.85 -4.79
N MET A 7 11.04 -4.76 -3.89
CA MET A 7 11.53 -4.72 -2.50
C MET A 7 13.05 -4.91 -2.47
N GLY A 8 13.73 -4.10 -1.66
CA GLY A 8 15.18 -4.10 -1.56
C GLY A 8 15.89 -3.24 -2.64
N CYS A 9 15.19 -2.77 -3.67
CA CYS A 9 15.75 -1.86 -4.66
C CYS A 9 16.21 -0.54 -4.04
N SER A 10 17.30 0.04 -4.55
CA SER A 10 17.70 1.40 -4.18
C SER A 10 16.78 2.43 -4.88
N PRO A 11 16.69 3.66 -4.35
CA PRO A 11 15.93 4.75 -4.97
C PRO A 11 16.33 5.03 -6.44
N LEU A 12 17.57 4.72 -6.80
CA LEU A 12 18.16 4.99 -8.13
C LEU A 12 18.27 3.72 -9.00
N SER A 13 17.69 2.59 -8.57
CA SER A 13 17.77 1.36 -9.34
C SER A 13 16.95 1.44 -10.64
N ASP A 14 17.47 0.85 -11.72
CA ASP A 14 16.80 0.83 -13.02
C ASP A 14 15.40 0.23 -12.95
N SER A 15 15.21 -0.82 -12.14
CA SER A 15 13.90 -1.47 -11.93
C SER A 15 12.87 -0.49 -11.37
N LEU A 16 13.24 0.27 -10.35
CA LEU A 16 12.33 1.23 -9.73
C LEU A 16 12.07 2.44 -10.64
N VAL A 17 13.12 2.97 -11.27
CA VAL A 17 13.02 4.08 -12.22
C VAL A 17 12.13 3.69 -13.41
N SER A 18 12.31 2.48 -13.96
CA SER A 18 11.47 1.95 -15.03
C SER A 18 10.02 1.83 -14.61
N TYR A 19 9.75 1.27 -13.43
CA TYR A 19 8.39 1.15 -12.89
C TYR A 19 7.72 2.52 -12.70
N LEU A 20 8.39 3.49 -12.07
CA LEU A 20 7.87 4.84 -11.90
C LEU A 20 7.64 5.53 -13.25
N THR A 21 8.52 5.34 -14.22
CA THR A 21 8.35 5.88 -15.59
C THR A 21 7.10 5.31 -16.25
N THR A 22 6.84 4.01 -16.10
CA THR A 22 5.60 3.39 -16.57
C THR A 22 4.39 4.02 -15.89
N LEU A 23 4.39 4.19 -14.56
CA LEU A 23 3.27 4.84 -13.87
C LEU A 23 3.03 6.28 -14.35
N LYS A 24 4.09 7.07 -14.54
CA LYS A 24 3.99 8.44 -15.05
C LYS A 24 3.32 8.51 -16.42
N SER A 25 3.50 7.48 -17.25
CA SER A 25 2.87 7.41 -18.58
C SER A 25 1.37 7.07 -18.55
N LEU A 26 0.86 6.55 -17.42
CA LEU A 26 -0.53 6.14 -17.25
C LEU A 26 -1.42 7.24 -16.65
N VAL A 27 -0.85 8.35 -16.19
CA VAL A 27 -1.58 9.48 -15.60
C VAL A 27 -1.61 10.67 -16.57
N PRO A 28 -2.57 11.61 -16.44
CA PRO A 28 -2.60 12.80 -17.28
C PRO A 28 -1.31 13.61 -17.20
N SER A 29 -0.84 14.16 -18.31
CA SER A 29 0.43 14.89 -18.41
C SER A 29 0.56 16.11 -17.48
N GLU A 30 -0.56 16.68 -17.04
CA GLU A 30 -0.61 17.82 -16.11
C GLU A 30 -0.44 17.42 -14.63
N SER A 31 -0.39 16.11 -14.36
CA SER A 31 -0.29 15.59 -12.99
C SER A 31 1.09 15.85 -12.38
N GLU A 32 1.14 16.28 -11.12
CA GLU A 32 2.38 16.41 -10.36
C GLU A 32 2.91 15.01 -10.02
N THR A 33 3.84 14.49 -10.83
CA THR A 33 4.39 13.13 -10.70
C THR A 33 5.71 13.06 -9.95
N GLU A 34 6.20 14.18 -9.42
CA GLU A 34 7.38 14.20 -8.56
C GLU A 34 6.99 13.88 -7.11
N PRO A 35 7.86 13.16 -6.37
CA PRO A 35 7.53 12.78 -5.01
C PRO A 35 7.69 13.95 -4.05
N GLU A 36 6.80 14.02 -3.07
CA GLU A 36 7.13 14.72 -1.83
C GLU A 36 8.00 13.81 -0.96
N VAL A 37 9.24 14.24 -0.70
CA VAL A 37 10.19 13.49 0.12
C VAL A 37 10.08 13.89 1.58
N LYS A 38 9.78 12.93 2.46
CA LYS A 38 9.80 13.10 3.92
C LYS A 38 10.86 12.21 4.52
N THR A 39 11.81 12.80 5.24
CA THR A 39 12.91 12.07 5.88
C THR A 39 12.70 12.04 7.38
N TYR A 40 12.77 10.84 7.93
CA TYR A 40 12.77 10.55 9.36
C TYR A 40 14.10 9.90 9.74
N SER A 41 14.33 9.71 11.05
CA SER A 41 15.56 9.08 11.53
C SER A 41 15.74 7.67 10.95
N ASP A 42 14.67 6.92 10.73
CA ASP A 42 14.67 5.50 10.38
C ASP A 42 14.15 5.19 8.98
N ALA A 43 13.49 6.15 8.32
CA ALA A 43 12.90 5.96 6.99
C ALA A 43 12.89 7.23 6.13
N VAL A 44 12.92 7.04 4.81
CA VAL A 44 12.65 8.09 3.81
C VAL A 44 11.42 7.69 3.03
N TYR A 45 10.40 8.54 3.07
CA TYR A 45 9.18 8.39 2.28
C TYR A 45 9.29 9.21 1.01
N MET A 46 8.98 8.58 -0.12
CA MET A 46 8.77 9.26 -1.40
C MET A 46 7.29 9.12 -1.77
N ASN A 47 6.52 10.18 -1.54
CA ASN A 47 5.07 10.19 -1.68
C ASN A 47 4.69 10.70 -3.07
N TYR A 48 4.23 9.83 -3.96
CA TYR A 48 3.80 10.16 -5.32
C TYR A 48 2.27 10.27 -5.36
N TYR A 49 1.75 11.41 -4.89
CA TYR A 49 0.30 11.59 -4.72
C TYR A 49 -0.50 11.33 -6.00
N ALA A 50 -0.10 11.90 -7.13
CA ALA A 50 -0.82 11.70 -8.39
C ALA A 50 -0.68 10.28 -8.96
N LEU A 51 0.34 9.53 -8.56
CA LEU A 51 0.53 8.13 -8.97
C LEU A 51 -0.13 7.13 -8.01
N GLY A 52 -0.73 7.62 -6.92
CA GLY A 52 -1.38 6.78 -5.92
C GLY A 52 -0.45 5.78 -5.24
N ILE A 53 0.81 6.17 -5.01
CA ILE A 53 1.82 5.29 -4.41
C ILE A 53 2.73 6.05 -3.46
N SER A 54 3.10 5.44 -2.33
CA SER A 54 4.18 5.88 -1.46
C SER A 54 5.25 4.79 -1.36
N LEU A 55 6.51 5.20 -1.45
CA LEU A 55 7.66 4.32 -1.33
C LEU A 55 8.40 4.62 -0.03
N VAL A 56 8.60 3.59 0.79
CA VAL A 56 9.26 3.69 2.09
C VAL A 56 10.63 3.04 2.02
N PHE A 57 11.67 3.86 2.11
CA PHE A 57 13.04 3.40 2.11
C PHE A 57 13.59 3.34 3.52
N GLY A 58 14.31 2.28 3.84
CA GLY A 58 15.10 2.17 5.06
C GLY A 58 16.58 1.94 4.77
N PRO A 59 17.41 1.94 5.82
CA PRO A 59 18.84 1.70 5.70
C PRO A 59 19.13 0.26 5.26
N LYS A 60 20.07 0.12 4.34
CA LYS A 60 20.50 -1.16 3.76
C LYS A 60 21.33 -2.01 4.71
N ASP A 61 22.14 -1.36 5.55
CA ASP A 61 23.10 -1.97 6.47
C ASP A 61 22.50 -2.31 7.85
N GLY A 62 21.19 -2.12 8.04
CA GLY A 62 20.53 -2.30 9.33
C GLY A 62 20.91 -1.24 10.37
N SER A 63 21.58 -0.15 9.95
CA SER A 63 21.76 1.01 10.81
C SER A 63 20.39 1.56 11.25
N LYS A 64 20.34 2.22 12.41
CA LYS A 64 19.08 2.79 12.94
C LYS A 64 18.85 4.23 12.50
N SER A 65 19.77 4.80 11.72
CA SER A 65 19.76 6.22 11.38
C SER A 65 20.09 6.44 9.91
N ILE A 66 19.22 7.17 9.21
CA ILE A 66 19.44 7.66 7.86
C ILE A 66 20.01 9.07 7.94
N THR A 67 21.08 9.34 7.18
CA THR A 67 21.57 10.71 6.97
C THR A 67 21.12 11.19 5.60
N ALA A 68 20.67 12.45 5.50
CA ALA A 68 20.29 13.05 4.23
C ALA A 68 21.42 12.95 3.19
N GLY A 69 21.09 12.57 1.96
CA GLY A 69 22.05 12.44 0.85
C GLY A 69 22.66 11.04 0.64
N GLN A 70 22.33 10.05 1.48
CA GLN A 70 22.84 8.66 1.36
C GLN A 70 21.90 7.73 0.58
N GLN A 71 21.48 8.12 -0.62
CA GLN A 71 20.53 7.31 -1.42
C GLN A 71 21.06 5.91 -1.76
N ASP A 72 22.37 5.78 -1.89
CA ASP A 72 23.11 4.52 -2.12
C ASP A 72 23.03 3.54 -0.94
N LYS A 73 22.75 4.04 0.27
CA LYS A 73 22.58 3.24 1.49
C LYS A 73 21.13 2.92 1.80
N LEU A 74 20.20 3.28 0.92
CA LEU A 74 18.78 3.03 1.09
C LEU A 74 18.34 1.82 0.28
N LYS A 75 17.37 1.10 0.83
CA LYS A 75 16.64 0.04 0.15
C LYS A 75 15.14 0.20 0.39
N LEU A 76 14.33 -0.17 -0.60
CA LEU A 76 12.88 -0.14 -0.49
C LEU A 76 12.43 -1.20 0.52
N ASN A 77 11.77 -0.77 1.59
CA ASN A 77 11.27 -1.63 2.67
C ASN A 77 9.75 -1.76 2.66
N GLY A 78 9.05 -0.77 2.10
CA GLY A 78 7.60 -0.76 2.03
C GLY A 78 7.08 -0.02 0.82
N ILE A 79 5.90 -0.44 0.35
CA ILE A 79 5.16 0.21 -0.73
C ILE A 79 3.71 0.34 -0.27
N ASP A 80 3.20 1.56 -0.23
CA ASP A 80 1.78 1.81 -0.04
C ASP A 80 1.14 2.15 -1.39
N VAL A 81 0.09 1.43 -1.74
CA VAL A 81 -0.70 1.66 -2.95
C VAL A 81 -2.08 2.15 -2.54
N TYR A 82 -2.54 3.23 -3.15
CA TYR A 82 -3.77 3.90 -2.77
C TYR A 82 -4.91 3.61 -3.75
N ASN A 83 -6.10 3.42 -3.20
CA ASN A 83 -7.35 3.28 -3.92
C ASN A 83 -8.37 4.28 -3.39
N VAL A 84 -8.68 5.30 -4.19
CA VAL A 84 -9.67 6.31 -3.86
C VAL A 84 -10.98 5.96 -4.57
N ALA A 85 -12.01 5.66 -3.79
CA ALA A 85 -13.32 5.35 -4.34
C ALA A 85 -13.91 6.54 -5.09
N LYS A 86 -14.62 6.27 -6.19
CA LYS A 86 -15.30 7.30 -6.97
C LYS A 86 -16.33 8.02 -6.10
N GLY A 87 -16.24 9.34 -6.04
CA GLY A 87 -17.13 10.20 -5.24
C GLY A 87 -16.59 10.58 -3.86
N ASP A 88 -15.44 10.04 -3.46
CA ASP A 88 -14.74 10.52 -2.28
C ASP A 88 -14.03 11.84 -2.58
N SER A 89 -14.65 12.94 -2.15
CA SER A 89 -13.92 14.18 -1.97
C SER A 89 -13.08 14.04 -0.70
N ASN A 90 -11.83 13.63 -0.85
CA ASN A 90 -10.84 13.74 0.22
C ASN A 90 -10.53 15.23 0.44
N THR A 91 -11.49 15.98 0.98
CA THR A 91 -11.29 17.36 1.40
C THR A 91 -10.57 17.33 2.74
N THR A 92 -9.25 17.22 2.70
CA THR A 92 -8.44 17.49 3.89
C THR A 92 -8.61 18.96 4.23
N LYS A 93 -9.29 19.26 5.35
CA LYS A 93 -9.28 20.60 5.95
C LYS A 93 -7.82 20.94 6.26
N GLY A 94 -7.20 21.83 5.47
CA GLY A 94 -5.82 22.29 5.70
C GLY A 94 -4.85 22.17 4.52
N GLY A 95 -5.31 21.86 3.30
CA GLY A 95 -4.43 21.88 2.11
C GLY A 95 -3.40 20.76 2.04
N ALA A 96 -3.61 19.66 2.79
CA ALA A 96 -2.77 18.48 2.66
C ALA A 96 -2.93 17.85 1.27
N LYS A 97 -1.83 17.34 0.71
CA LYS A 97 -1.88 16.61 -0.56
C LYS A 97 -2.65 15.30 -0.39
N VAL A 98 -3.46 14.98 -1.40
CA VAL A 98 -4.36 13.81 -1.41
C VAL A 98 -3.87 12.85 -2.46
N TYR A 99 -3.74 11.58 -2.11
CA TYR A 99 -3.39 10.53 -3.07
C TYR A 99 -4.51 10.33 -4.09
N SER A 100 -4.15 10.08 -5.34
CA SER A 100 -5.05 9.55 -6.36
C SER A 100 -5.10 8.02 -6.29
N THR A 101 -6.04 7.41 -7.01
CA THR A 101 -6.04 5.95 -7.22
C THR A 101 -4.85 5.54 -8.06
N HIS A 102 -4.17 4.47 -7.66
CA HIS A 102 -3.07 3.91 -8.42
C HIS A 102 -3.52 3.55 -9.85
N PRO A 103 -2.81 4.03 -10.90
CA PRO A 103 -3.30 3.90 -12.27
C PRO A 103 -3.15 2.48 -12.84
N MET A 104 -2.35 1.62 -12.22
CA MET A 104 -2.17 0.24 -12.66
C MET A 104 -3.22 -0.66 -12.01
N SER A 105 -4.17 -1.15 -12.80
CA SER A 105 -5.23 -2.06 -12.37
C SER A 105 -5.50 -3.13 -13.45
N PRO A 106 -5.66 -4.41 -13.09
CA PRO A 106 -5.56 -4.95 -11.74
C PRO A 106 -4.11 -5.01 -11.22
N ILE A 107 -3.94 -4.90 -9.90
CA ILE A 107 -2.66 -5.17 -9.23
C ILE A 107 -2.59 -6.68 -8.97
N ARG A 108 -1.54 -7.34 -9.44
CA ARG A 108 -1.38 -8.79 -9.27
C ARG A 108 -0.44 -9.09 -8.11
N LEU A 109 -0.96 -9.76 -7.07
CA LEU A 109 -0.19 -10.21 -5.90
C LEU A 109 0.00 -11.73 -5.95
N LEU A 110 1.24 -12.20 -6.07
CA LEU A 110 1.58 -13.61 -5.85
C LEU A 110 1.39 -14.02 -4.38
N LEU A 111 0.74 -15.15 -4.12
CA LEU A 111 0.46 -15.57 -2.75
C LEU A 111 1.45 -16.63 -2.29
N ALA A 112 1.85 -16.58 -1.02
CA ALA A 112 2.63 -17.64 -0.43
C ALA A 112 1.84 -18.96 -0.45
N PRO A 113 2.49 -20.13 -0.59
CA PRO A 113 1.80 -21.42 -0.53
C PRO A 113 0.93 -21.57 0.73
N PRO A 114 -0.22 -22.26 0.65
CA PRO A 114 -1.09 -22.45 1.80
C PRO A 114 -0.36 -23.23 2.91
N GLN A 115 -0.60 -22.85 4.16
CA GLN A 115 -0.08 -23.57 5.33
C GLN A 115 -0.90 -24.80 5.68
N ASP A 116 -2.22 -24.70 5.51
CA ASP A 116 -3.13 -25.80 5.75
C ASP A 116 -3.34 -26.57 4.45
N ALA A 117 -2.98 -27.85 4.45
CA ALA A 117 -3.19 -28.73 3.31
C ALA A 117 -4.68 -28.85 2.92
N ASN A 118 -5.60 -28.51 3.84
CA ASN A 118 -7.04 -28.51 3.60
C ASN A 118 -7.58 -27.17 3.05
N PHE A 119 -6.76 -26.11 2.99
CA PHE A 119 -7.16 -24.82 2.44
C PHE A 119 -6.60 -24.64 1.02
N THR A 120 -7.49 -24.71 0.03
CA THR A 120 -7.13 -24.43 -1.36
C THR A 120 -7.02 -22.92 -1.57
N ARG A 121 -5.79 -22.43 -1.62
CA ARG A 121 -5.45 -21.03 -1.87
C ARG A 121 -5.09 -20.79 -3.34
N PRO A 122 -5.53 -19.69 -3.97
CA PRO A 122 -5.04 -19.34 -5.31
C PRO A 122 -3.55 -18.97 -5.26
N SER A 123 -2.83 -19.15 -6.36
CA SER A 123 -1.41 -18.77 -6.45
C SER A 123 -1.19 -17.25 -6.54
N HIS A 124 -2.24 -16.51 -6.85
CA HIS A 124 -2.23 -15.06 -6.94
C HIS A 124 -3.62 -14.48 -6.69
N LEU A 125 -3.66 -13.19 -6.34
CA LEU A 125 -4.87 -12.39 -6.21
C LEU A 125 -4.76 -11.19 -7.15
N GLU A 126 -5.80 -10.95 -7.96
CA GLU A 126 -5.92 -9.75 -8.78
C GLU A 126 -6.78 -8.72 -8.05
N LEU A 127 -6.18 -7.57 -7.75
CA LEU A 127 -6.83 -6.49 -7.03
C LEU A 127 -7.31 -5.42 -8.01
N GLY A 128 -8.62 -5.33 -8.18
CA GLY A 128 -9.27 -4.19 -8.79
C GLY A 128 -9.67 -3.13 -7.76
N PRO A 129 -10.08 -1.92 -8.21
CA PRO A 129 -10.55 -0.84 -7.34
C PRO A 129 -11.78 -1.20 -6.49
N GLU A 130 -12.55 -2.21 -6.88
CA GLU A 130 -13.76 -2.63 -6.16
C GLU A 130 -13.55 -3.89 -5.30
N THR A 131 -12.30 -4.36 -5.15
CA THR A 131 -12.01 -5.56 -4.37
C THR A 131 -12.41 -5.34 -2.91
N SER A 132 -13.21 -6.26 -2.38
CA SER A 132 -13.79 -6.17 -1.04
C SER A 132 -12.99 -6.97 -0.01
N GLY A 133 -13.19 -6.66 1.28
CA GLY A 133 -12.60 -7.43 2.38
C GLY A 133 -12.90 -8.93 2.31
N LYS A 134 -14.09 -9.32 1.84
CA LYS A 134 -14.46 -10.72 1.64
C LYS A 134 -13.55 -11.41 0.62
N GLU A 135 -13.22 -10.75 -0.48
CA GLU A 135 -12.35 -11.32 -1.52
C GLU A 135 -10.93 -11.52 -1.00
N PHE A 136 -10.41 -10.59 -0.19
CA PHE A 136 -9.13 -10.78 0.50
C PHE A 136 -9.17 -12.00 1.42
N VAL A 137 -10.18 -12.13 2.28
CA VAL A 137 -10.27 -13.29 3.20
C VAL A 137 -10.45 -14.60 2.44
N MET A 138 -11.22 -14.62 1.35
CA MET A 138 -11.37 -15.81 0.51
C MET A 138 -10.04 -16.25 -0.14
N ALA A 139 -9.17 -15.30 -0.51
CA ALA A 139 -7.90 -15.59 -1.17
C ALA A 139 -6.72 -15.78 -0.21
N LEU A 140 -6.71 -15.08 0.93
CA LEU A 140 -5.59 -15.06 1.88
C LEU A 140 -5.85 -15.89 3.15
N GLY A 141 -7.11 -16.24 3.41
CA GLY A 141 -7.54 -16.81 4.70
C GLY A 141 -7.75 -15.74 5.77
N GLU A 142 -7.84 -16.17 7.03
CA GLU A 142 -7.95 -15.26 8.17
C GLU A 142 -6.63 -14.46 8.36
N PRO A 143 -6.70 -13.15 8.69
CA PRO A 143 -5.51 -12.34 8.90
C PRO A 143 -4.80 -12.69 10.22
N ASP A 144 -3.47 -12.58 10.22
CA ASP A 144 -2.63 -12.78 11.41
C ASP A 144 -2.87 -11.68 12.46
N ARG A 145 -3.06 -10.45 11.97
CA ARG A 145 -3.28 -9.26 12.81
C ARG A 145 -4.39 -8.40 12.20
N LYS A 146 -5.14 -7.73 13.07
CA LYS A 146 -6.22 -6.85 12.65
C LYS A 146 -6.45 -5.75 13.69
N GLY A 147 -6.93 -4.59 13.26
CA GLY A 147 -7.15 -3.46 14.17
C GLY A 147 -7.89 -2.30 13.52
N GLY A 148 -8.04 -1.19 14.25
CA GLY A 148 -8.77 -0.02 13.78
C GLY A 148 -10.28 -0.10 14.01
N GLY A 149 -11.04 0.77 13.33
CA GLY A 149 -12.49 0.93 13.50
C GLY A 149 -12.94 1.62 14.80
N GLY A 150 -12.08 1.64 15.82
CA GLY A 150 -12.31 2.34 17.09
C GLY A 150 -11.88 3.81 17.02
N GLY A 151 -12.86 4.72 17.00
CA GLY A 151 -12.62 6.16 17.10
C GLY A 151 -13.88 6.98 16.82
N PRO A 152 -13.94 8.26 17.24
CA PRO A 152 -15.05 9.13 16.90
C PRO A 152 -15.23 9.22 15.37
N SER A 153 -16.49 9.31 14.93
CA SER A 153 -16.93 9.26 13.53
C SER A 153 -16.22 10.25 12.58
N HIS A 154 -15.61 11.31 13.11
CA HIS A 154 -14.91 12.35 12.36
C HIS A 154 -13.36 12.24 12.31
N GLY A 155 -12.78 11.13 12.74
CA GLY A 155 -11.31 10.96 12.69
C GLY A 155 -10.77 9.54 12.87
N SER A 156 -11.64 8.52 12.91
CA SER A 156 -11.20 7.13 13.03
C SER A 156 -10.45 6.66 11.79
N ILE A 157 -9.32 5.99 12.01
CA ILE A 157 -8.74 5.07 11.03
C ILE A 157 -9.80 4.03 10.63
N GLY A 158 -9.74 3.55 9.39
CA GLY A 158 -10.54 2.40 8.96
C GLY A 158 -10.18 1.15 9.77
N ILE A 159 -10.81 0.02 9.44
CA ILE A 159 -10.27 -1.28 9.88
C ILE A 159 -9.10 -1.66 8.99
N TRP A 160 -8.17 -2.43 9.52
CA TRP A 160 -7.06 -2.99 8.76
C TRP A 160 -6.83 -4.46 9.14
N CYS A 161 -6.33 -5.21 8.16
CA CYS A 161 -5.97 -6.62 8.28
C CYS A 161 -4.58 -6.85 7.70
N GLU A 162 -3.76 -7.65 8.36
CA GLU A 162 -2.39 -7.99 7.96
C GLU A 162 -2.24 -9.50 7.83
N TRP A 163 -1.64 -9.94 6.71
CA TRP A 163 -1.18 -11.31 6.44
C TRP A 163 0.34 -11.27 6.35
N THR A 164 1.01 -11.46 7.49
CA THR A 164 2.44 -11.19 7.66
C THR A 164 3.28 -12.03 6.70
N LYS A 165 2.92 -13.31 6.51
CA LYS A 165 3.67 -14.23 5.63
C LYS A 165 3.57 -13.90 4.14
N ASP A 166 2.54 -13.17 3.75
CA ASP A 166 2.39 -12.67 2.39
C ASP A 166 3.03 -11.29 2.20
N GLY A 167 3.43 -10.64 3.30
CA GLY A 167 3.97 -9.29 3.30
C GLY A 167 2.91 -8.26 2.90
N VAL A 168 1.66 -8.46 3.34
CA VAL A 168 0.49 -7.67 2.92
C VAL A 168 -0.27 -7.15 4.13
N MET A 169 -0.57 -5.85 4.14
CA MET A 169 -1.57 -5.23 5.01
C MET A 169 -2.56 -4.44 4.16
N ILE A 170 -3.85 -4.56 4.48
CA ILE A 170 -4.93 -3.88 3.77
C ILE A 170 -5.71 -3.02 4.76
N GLU A 171 -5.93 -1.76 4.40
CA GLU A 171 -6.89 -0.89 5.06
C GLU A 171 -8.20 -0.86 4.28
N PHE A 172 -9.32 -0.87 5.00
CA PHE A 172 -10.66 -0.81 4.43
C PHE A 172 -11.41 0.41 4.94
N LYS A 173 -12.29 0.95 4.08
CA LYS A 173 -13.15 2.08 4.41
C LYS A 173 -14.37 1.66 5.25
N ALA A 174 -14.14 1.06 6.42
CA ALA A 174 -15.19 0.77 7.39
C ALA A 174 -14.91 1.53 8.69
N ARG A 175 -15.91 2.24 9.22
CA ARG A 175 -15.77 3.14 10.39
C ARG A 175 -16.94 3.02 11.36
N GLY A 176 -16.70 3.40 12.61
CA GLY A 176 -17.72 3.45 13.66
C GLY A 176 -17.95 2.10 14.33
N GLN A 177 -18.99 2.04 15.17
CA GLN A 177 -19.26 0.87 16.02
C GLN A 177 -19.52 -0.42 15.23
N GLN A 178 -19.91 -0.31 13.95
CA GLN A 178 -20.21 -1.42 13.05
C GLN A 178 -19.11 -1.67 11.98
N ALA A 179 -17.92 -1.11 12.17
CA ALA A 179 -16.86 -1.17 11.17
C ALA A 179 -16.46 -2.61 10.81
N TRP A 180 -16.41 -3.50 11.80
CA TRP A 180 -16.02 -4.91 11.58
C TRP A 180 -17.12 -5.72 10.92
N GLU A 181 -18.38 -5.40 11.21
CA GLU A 181 -19.57 -6.01 10.61
C GLU A 181 -19.69 -5.65 9.12
N GLN A 182 -19.28 -4.44 8.76
CA GLN A 182 -19.29 -3.93 7.39
C GLN A 182 -17.99 -4.25 6.62
N GLY A 183 -16.92 -4.63 7.34
CA GLY A 183 -15.59 -4.81 6.77
C GLY A 183 -15.50 -5.80 5.61
N LYS A 184 -16.31 -6.85 5.64
CA LYS A 184 -16.36 -7.86 4.56
C LYS A 184 -16.82 -7.27 3.22
N ASP A 185 -17.70 -6.27 3.24
CA ASP A 185 -18.24 -5.64 2.04
C ASP A 185 -17.52 -4.31 1.73
N ALA A 186 -16.62 -3.87 2.61
CA ALA A 186 -15.87 -2.65 2.44
C ALA A 186 -14.76 -2.83 1.39
N VAL A 187 -14.65 -1.85 0.51
CA VAL A 187 -13.59 -1.75 -0.49
C VAL A 187 -12.29 -1.30 0.18
N TRP A 188 -11.17 -1.86 -0.28
CA TRP A 188 -9.85 -1.48 0.20
C TRP A 188 -9.49 -0.03 -0.18
N THR A 189 -8.75 0.64 0.69
CA THR A 189 -8.28 2.02 0.46
C THR A 189 -6.77 2.12 0.36
N VAL A 190 -6.05 1.28 1.10
CA VAL A 190 -4.59 1.22 1.08
C VAL A 190 -4.16 -0.24 1.09
N LEU A 191 -3.27 -0.59 0.17
CA LEU A 191 -2.52 -1.84 0.15
C LEU A 191 -1.09 -1.50 0.54
N THR A 192 -0.64 -2.00 1.67
CA THR A 192 0.76 -1.91 2.10
C THR A 192 1.45 -3.24 1.83
N LEU A 193 2.57 -3.18 1.12
CA LEU A 193 3.46 -4.30 0.86
C LEU A 193 4.74 -4.13 1.66
N PHE A 194 5.22 -5.21 2.27
CA PHE A 194 6.46 -5.25 3.03
C PHE A 194 7.16 -6.60 2.88
N GLN A 195 8.41 -6.71 3.32
CA GLN A 195 9.12 -7.98 3.36
C GLN A 195 8.53 -8.89 4.45
N PRO A 196 8.08 -10.12 4.14
CA PRO A 196 7.58 -11.08 5.13
C PRO A 196 8.58 -11.43 6.24
#